data_AF-A0A366EE08-F1
#
_entry.id   AF-A0A366EE08-F1
#
_cell.length_a   1.000
_cell.length_b   1.000
_cell.length_c   1.000
_cell.angle_alpha   90.00
_cell.angle_beta   90.00
_cell.angle_gamma   90.00
#
_symmetry.space_group_name_H-M   'P 1'
#
loop_
_entity.id
_entity.type
_entity.pdbx_description
1 polymer ?
#
loop_
_entity_poly.entity_id
_entity_poly.type
_entity_poly.pdbx_seq_one_letter_code
_entity_poly.pdbx_strand_id
1 'polypeptide(L)'
;MINEELSLFLGEEIADQTYYEGMLIHPTQQQHGIVVLRRNDDNQTLELYQIKLYPPLEYRIEQRLLTRTFPSEKKVQIFLETFSQLTGNEFWRFIEACESKK
;
A
#
# COMPACT_ATOMS: atom_id res chain seq x y z
N MET A 1 29.86 5.10 -1.41
CA MET A 1 28.41 5.26 -1.65
C MET A 1 27.75 5.18 -0.30
N ILE A 2 27.11 6.25 0.14
CA ILE A 2 26.26 6.20 1.34
C ILE A 2 25.07 5.32 0.95
N ASN A 3 24.79 4.29 1.74
CA ASN A 3 23.50 3.59 1.68
C ASN A 3 22.45 4.62 2.08
N GLU A 4 21.89 5.34 1.11
CA GLU A 4 20.70 6.14 1.36
C GLU A 4 19.55 5.14 1.50
N GLU A 5 19.14 4.88 2.74
CA GLU A 5 18.08 3.93 3.04
C GLU A 5 16.75 4.50 2.58
N LEU A 6 16.09 3.81 1.64
CA LEU A 6 14.71 4.08 1.27
C LEU A 6 13.81 3.91 2.49
N SER A 7 13.08 4.96 2.86
CA SER A 7 12.14 4.93 3.98
C SER A 7 10.70 5.03 3.50
N LEU A 8 9.78 4.52 4.32
CA LEU A 8 8.34 4.78 4.20
C LEU A 8 7.92 5.61 5.40
N PHE A 9 7.38 6.79 5.14
CA PHE A 9 6.80 7.65 6.17
C PHE A 9 5.29 7.40 6.27
N LEU A 10 4.87 6.91 7.43
CA LEU A 10 3.48 6.86 7.84
C LEU A 10 3.22 8.08 8.73
N GLY A 11 2.27 8.94 8.37
CA GLY A 11 1.84 10.02 9.27
C GLY A 11 1.31 9.44 10.59
N GLU A 12 1.46 10.18 11.71
CA GLU A 12 1.15 9.71 13.07
C GLU A 12 -0.22 9.02 13.16
N GLU A 13 -1.27 9.63 12.59
CA GLU A 13 -2.63 9.08 12.61
C GLU A 13 -2.72 7.67 11.98
N ILE A 14 -1.99 7.44 10.89
CA ILE A 14 -1.97 6.15 10.20
C ILE A 14 -1.10 5.16 10.97
N ALA A 15 0.06 5.60 11.46
CA ALA A 15 0.99 4.78 12.22
C ALA A 15 0.38 4.25 13.53
N ASP A 16 -0.44 5.05 14.21
CA ASP A 16 -1.08 4.66 15.47
C ASP A 16 -2.19 3.62 15.29
N GLN A 17 -2.82 3.60 14.12
CA GLN A 17 -3.99 2.77 13.84
C GLN A 17 -3.70 1.55 12.99
N THR A 18 -2.47 1.41 12.48
CA THR A 18 -2.15 0.37 11.51
C THR A 18 -0.76 -0.22 11.70
N TYR A 19 -0.53 -1.39 11.13
CA TYR A 19 0.80 -1.98 11.00
C TYR A 19 1.07 -2.41 9.56
N TYR A 20 2.36 -2.42 9.21
CA TYR A 20 2.81 -2.74 7.86
C TYR A 20 2.61 -4.21 7.51
N GLU A 21 2.01 -4.48 6.33
CA GLU A 21 1.83 -5.82 5.77
C GLU A 21 2.68 -6.03 4.51
N GLY A 22 2.79 -5.00 3.68
CA GLY A 22 3.52 -5.12 2.42
C GLY A 22 3.50 -3.86 1.59
N MET A 23 4.32 -3.85 0.55
CA MET A 23 4.44 -2.73 -0.39
C MET A 23 4.75 -3.27 -1.77
N LEU A 24 4.16 -2.65 -2.79
CA LEU A 24 4.46 -2.93 -4.18
C LEU A 24 4.88 -1.63 -4.87
N ILE A 25 6.06 -1.64 -5.48
CA ILE A 25 6.61 -0.51 -6.24
C ILE A 25 6.40 -0.76 -7.73
N HIS A 26 5.97 0.26 -8.46
CA HIS A 26 5.72 0.12 -9.88
C HIS A 26 7.04 -0.15 -10.64
N PRO A 27 7.10 -1.19 -11.49
CA PRO A 27 8.37 -1.69 -12.04
C PRO A 27 9.08 -0.69 -12.99
N THR A 28 8.33 0.14 -13.71
CA THR A 28 8.88 1.12 -14.68
C THR A 28 8.75 2.57 -14.23
N GLN A 29 8.04 2.83 -13.13
CA GLN A 29 7.84 4.17 -12.57
C GLN A 29 8.03 4.08 -11.06
N GLN A 30 9.27 3.83 -10.64
CA GLN A 30 9.61 3.53 -9.25
C GLN A 30 9.25 4.64 -8.26
N GLN A 31 8.94 5.84 -8.75
CA GLN A 31 8.40 6.92 -7.92
C GLN A 31 6.98 6.62 -7.38
N HIS A 32 6.29 5.60 -7.89
CA HIS A 32 4.94 5.23 -7.47
C HIS A 32 4.92 3.83 -6.83
N GLY A 33 4.16 3.70 -5.76
CA GLY A 33 3.92 2.43 -5.11
C GLY A 33 2.53 2.37 -4.47
N ILE A 34 2.20 1.20 -3.95
CA ILE A 34 1.07 0.99 -3.06
C ILE A 34 1.60 0.32 -1.80
N VAL A 35 1.25 0.85 -0.65
CA VAL A 35 1.46 0.18 0.64
C VAL A 35 0.16 -0.45 1.11
N VAL A 36 0.27 -1.65 1.67
CA VAL A 36 -0.79 -2.37 2.36
C VAL A 36 -0.50 -2.30 3.85
N LEU A 37 -1.46 -1.79 4.60
CA LEU A 37 -1.41 -1.68 6.05
C LEU A 37 -2.60 -2.46 6.63
N ARG A 38 -2.41 -3.14 7.76
CA ARG A 38 -3.52 -3.73 8.50
C ARG A 38 -3.95 -2.80 9.62
N ARG A 39 -5.26 -2.59 9.79
CA ARG A 39 -5.78 -1.85 10.93
C ARG A 39 -5.59 -2.63 12.22
N ASN A 40 -5.33 -1.91 13.30
CA ASN A 40 -5.37 -2.40 14.66
C ASN A 40 -6.83 -2.46 15.16
N ASP A 41 -7.64 -3.31 14.54
CA ASP A 41 -9.02 -3.58 14.96
C ASP A 41 -9.24 -5.09 15.17
N ASP A 42 -10.39 -5.47 15.76
CA ASP A 42 -10.75 -6.89 15.96
C ASP A 42 -11.08 -7.61 14.64
N ASN A 43 -11.10 -6.88 13.53
CA ASN A 43 -11.43 -7.39 12.22
C ASN A 43 -10.15 -7.70 11.43
N GLN A 44 -10.31 -8.40 10.31
CA GLN A 44 -9.21 -8.59 9.37
C GLN A 44 -9.27 -7.47 8.32
N THR A 45 -9.05 -6.22 8.73
CA THR A 45 -9.18 -5.05 7.85
C THR A 45 -7.84 -4.61 7.27
N LEU A 46 -7.73 -4.61 5.95
CA LEU A 46 -6.59 -4.02 5.22
C LEU A 46 -6.96 -2.66 4.65
N GLU A 47 -6.00 -1.74 4.69
CA GLU A 47 -6.02 -0.44 4.04
C GLU A 47 -4.88 -0.35 3.03
N LEU A 48 -5.22 0.07 1.83
CA LEU A 48 -4.26 0.27 0.75
C LEU A 48 -4.14 1.76 0.48
N TYR A 49 -2.90 2.22 0.43
CA TYR A 49 -2.57 3.62 0.17
C TYR A 49 -1.65 3.72 -1.03
N GLN A 50 -1.90 4.74 -1.86
CA GLN A 50 -0.92 5.14 -2.85
C GLN A 50 0.23 5.83 -2.13
N ILE A 51 1.45 5.44 -2.49
CA ILE A 51 2.68 6.09 -2.02
C ILE A 51 3.43 6.69 -3.20
N LYS A 52 4.13 7.78 -2.94
CA LYS A 52 5.01 8.43 -3.91
C LYS A 52 6.36 8.73 -3.29
N LEU A 53 7.43 8.49 -4.05
CA LEU A 53 8.79 8.78 -3.64
C LEU A 53 9.07 10.27 -3.75
N TYR A 54 9.58 10.86 -2.68
CA TYR A 54 10.04 12.24 -2.61
C TYR A 54 11.54 12.30 -2.28
N PRO A 55 12.24 13.35 -2.75
CA PRO A 55 13.62 13.59 -2.33
C PRO A 55 13.72 13.76 -0.79
N PRO A 56 14.79 13.27 -0.15
CA PRO A 56 15.93 12.57 -0.76
C PRO A 56 15.61 11.13 -1.19
N LEU A 57 14.94 10.29 -0.41
CA LEU A 57 14.52 8.92 -0.77
C LEU A 57 13.40 8.40 0.15
N GLU A 58 12.33 9.17 0.32
CA GLU A 58 11.24 8.83 1.25
C GLU A 58 9.92 8.64 0.52
N TYR A 59 9.30 7.46 0.67
CA TYR A 59 7.93 7.25 0.26
C TYR A 59 6.97 7.88 1.25
N ARG A 60 6.00 8.63 0.73
CA ARG A 60 4.92 9.22 1.52
C ARG A 60 3.58 8.75 0.99
N ILE A 61 2.63 8.59 1.91
CA ILE A 61 1.23 8.34 1.55
C ILE A 61 0.65 9.59 0.90
N GLU A 62 0.10 9.42 -0.30
CA GLU A 62 -0.60 10.48 -1.03
C GLU A 62 -2.10 10.45 -0.75
N GLN A 63 -2.69 9.25 -0.85
CA GLN A 63 -4.11 9.05 -0.63
C GLN A 63 -4.43 7.58 -0.33
N ARG A 64 -5.56 7.38 0.35
CA ARG A 64 -6.14 6.04 0.56
C ARG A 64 -6.85 5.58 -0.71
N LEU A 65 -6.51 4.38 -1.15
CA LEU A 65 -7.12 3.72 -2.31
C LEU A 65 -8.31 2.86 -1.92
N LEU A 66 -8.13 2.00 -0.91
CA LEU A 66 -9.13 0.99 -0.55
C LEU A 66 -9.06 0.66 0.94
N THR A 67 -10.22 0.45 1.54
CA THR A 67 -10.36 -0.25 2.84
C THR A 67 -11.18 -1.50 2.60
N ARG A 68 -10.69 -2.65 3.07
CA ARG A 68 -11.38 -3.93 2.88
C ARG A 68 -11.26 -4.81 4.11
N THR A 69 -12.41 -5.23 4.63
CA THR A 69 -12.49 -6.21 5.71
C THR A 69 -12.65 -7.61 5.15
N PHE A 70 -11.89 -8.55 5.70
CA PHE A 70 -11.91 -9.96 5.33
C PHE A 70 -12.56 -10.81 6.43
N PRO A 71 -13.23 -11.92 6.07
CA PRO A 71 -13.88 -12.78 7.06
C PRO A 71 -12.89 -13.72 7.78
N SER A 72 -11.65 -13.84 7.31
CA SER A 72 -10.63 -14.71 7.92
C SER A 72 -9.22 -14.38 7.43
N GLU A 73 -8.22 -14.75 8.22
CA GLU A 73 -6.80 -14.58 7.87
C GLU A 73 -6.43 -15.27 6.55
N LYS A 74 -7.01 -16.46 6.29
CA LYS A 74 -6.81 -17.16 5.02
C LYS A 74 -7.21 -16.32 3.81
N LYS A 75 -8.27 -15.51 3.93
CA LYS A 75 -8.72 -14.62 2.84
C LYS A 75 -7.82 -13.40 2.71
N VAL A 76 -7.23 -12.92 3.81
CA VAL A 76 -6.19 -11.88 3.78
C VAL A 76 -4.97 -12.38 3.01
N GLN A 77 -4.45 -13.56 3.36
CA GLN A 77 -3.28 -14.14 2.70
C GLN A 77 -3.49 -14.33 1.19
N ILE A 78 -4.63 -14.89 0.78
CA ILE A 78 -4.98 -15.03 -0.66
C ILE A 78 -5.00 -13.67 -1.37
N PHE A 79 -5.51 -12.63 -0.70
CA PHE A 79 -5.50 -11.28 -1.26
C PHE A 79 -4.08 -10.74 -1.41
N LEU A 80 -3.24 -10.86 -0.38
CA LEU A 80 -1.84 -10.40 -0.42
C LEU A 80 -1.01 -11.13 -1.48
N GLU A 81 -1.19 -12.46 -1.60
CA GLU A 81 -0.55 -13.27 -2.65
C GLU A 81 -0.94 -12.77 -4.05
N THR A 82 -2.24 -12.57 -4.29
CA THR A 82 -2.73 -12.05 -5.57
C THR A 82 -2.22 -10.64 -5.83
N PHE A 83 -2.23 -9.78 -4.81
CA PHE A 83 -1.76 -8.41 -4.90
C PHE A 83 -0.27 -8.33 -5.24
N SER A 84 0.55 -9.24 -4.71
CA SER A 84 2.00 -9.31 -5.00
C SER A 84 2.35 -9.67 -6.44
N GLN A 85 1.38 -10.17 -7.21
CA GLN A 85 1.57 -10.64 -8.59
C GLN A 85 1.10 -9.64 -9.65
N LEU A 86 0.64 -8.45 -9.24
CA LEU A 86 0.15 -7.44 -10.18
C LEU A 86 1.26 -6.98 -11.13
N THR A 87 0.97 -7.00 -12.43
CA THR A 87 1.80 -6.36 -13.45
C THR A 87 1.67 -4.83 -13.39
N GLY A 88 2.57 -4.08 -14.03
CA GLY A 88 2.51 -2.62 -14.05
C GLY A 88 1.20 -2.05 -14.60
N ASN A 89 0.63 -2.67 -15.64
CA ASN A 89 -0.67 -2.26 -16.18
C ASN A 89 -1.81 -2.56 -15.21
N GLU A 90 -1.79 -3.72 -14.55
CA GLU A 90 -2.80 -4.09 -13.56
C GLU A 90 -2.72 -3.21 -12.31
N PHE A 91 -1.51 -2.80 -11.93
CA PHE A 91 -1.26 -1.86 -10.85
C PHE A 91 -1.94 -0.51 -11.11
N TRP A 92 -1.76 0.09 -12.29
CA TRP A 92 -2.41 1.36 -12.62
C TRP A 92 -3.92 1.23 -12.73
N ARG A 93 -4.41 0.15 -13.37
CA ARG A 93 -5.84 -0.12 -13.41
C ARG A 93 -6.43 -0.31 -12.01
N PHE A 94 -5.67 -0.90 -11.09
CA PHE A 94 -6.07 -1.05 -9.70
C PHE A 94 -6.21 0.31 -9.01
N ILE A 95 -5.25 1.23 -9.20
CA ILE A 95 -5.31 2.61 -8.69
C ILE A 95 -6.52 3.36 -9.28
N GLU A 96 -6.64 3.40 -10.61
CA GLU A 96 -7.70 4.13 -11.33
C GLU A 96 -9.11 3.62 -11.01
N ALA A 97 -9.28 2.30 -10.87
CA ALA A 97 -10.56 1.70 -10.53
C ALA A 97 -11.04 2.04 -9.11
N CYS A 98 -10.12 2.39 -8.21
CA CYS A 98 -10.45 2.84 -6.86
C CYS A 98 -10.84 4.32 -6.84
N GLU A 99 -10.28 5.15 -7.73
CA GLU A 99 -10.63 6.57 -7.85
C GLU A 99 -12.03 6.78 -8.46
N SER A 100 -12.43 5.92 -9.39
CA SER A 100 -13.70 6.04 -10.14
C SER A 100 -14.96 5.67 -9.33
N LYS A 101 -14.83 5.35 -8.03
CA LYS A 101 -15.94 4.99 -7.14
C LYS A 101 -16.29 6.06 -6.10
N LYS A 102 -15.72 7.26 -6.22
CA LYS A 102 -16.14 8.46 -5.47
C LYS A 102 -17.26 9.19 -6.21
#